data_AF-A0A935LSR0-F1
#
_entry.id   AF-A0A935LSR0-F1
#
_cell.length_a   1.000
_cell.length_b   1.000
_cell.length_c   1.000
_cell.angle_alpha   90.00
_cell.angle_beta   90.00
_cell.angle_gamma   90.00
#
_symmetry.space_group_name_H-M   'P 1'
#
loop_
_entity.id
_entity.type
_entity.pdbx_description
1 polymer ?
#
loop_
_entity_poly.entity_id
_entity_poly.type
_entity_poly.pdbx_seq_one_letter_code
_entity_poly.pdbx_strand_id
1 'polypeptide(L)'
;MKEPTGNVTFLFTDIEGSTMLSQQFAESYPAALEKHNLILNNAVKSYSGFVFKTVGDAFCCAFQNADDAVIAACDIQKILLNENWNEVVIKVRIGIHSGNAEWNGEDYMGYITLARVSRVMSAANGGQIIISDKAYELYGNTKQLNSDKIKFRDLGERN
;
A
#
# COMPACT_ATOMS: atom_id res chain seq x y z
N MET A 1 3.18 3.43 19.02
CA MET A 1 1.84 2.86 18.78
C MET A 1 1.96 1.35 18.91
N LYS A 2 0.93 0.67 19.39
CA LYS A 2 0.93 -0.80 19.40
C LYS A 2 0.70 -1.30 17.97
N GLU A 3 1.43 -2.33 17.56
CA GLU A 3 1.31 -2.95 16.25
C GLU A 3 -0.12 -3.51 16.08
N PRO A 4 -0.79 -3.27 14.94
CA PRO A 4 -2.12 -3.82 14.67
C PRO A 4 -2.15 -5.33 14.83
N THR A 5 -3.20 -5.89 15.44
CA THR A 5 -3.36 -7.33 15.67
C THR A 5 -4.84 -7.72 15.65
N GLY A 6 -5.17 -9.01 15.59
CA GLY A 6 -6.54 -9.48 15.42
C GLY A 6 -7.01 -9.24 13.99
N ASN A 7 -8.04 -8.42 13.78
CA ASN A 7 -8.47 -8.03 12.43
C ASN A 7 -7.67 -6.82 11.95
N VAL A 8 -6.74 -7.05 11.02
CA VAL A 8 -5.77 -6.07 10.54
C VAL A 8 -6.05 -5.76 9.07
N THR A 9 -5.86 -4.50 8.67
CA THR A 9 -5.85 -4.10 7.26
C THR A 9 -4.43 -3.95 6.77
N PHE A 10 -4.07 -4.71 5.75
CA PHE A 10 -2.76 -4.65 5.11
C PHE A 10 -2.82 -3.82 3.83
N LEU A 11 -1.79 -3.02 3.61
CA LEU A 11 -1.54 -2.27 2.38
C LEU A 11 -0.16 -2.70 1.88
N PHE A 12 -0.12 -3.38 0.73
CA PHE A 12 1.13 -3.77 0.08
C PHE A 12 1.35 -2.92 -1.16
N THR A 13 2.62 -2.59 -1.43
CA THR A 13 3.02 -1.81 -2.60
C THR A 13 4.22 -2.43 -3.30
N ASP A 14 4.39 -2.08 -4.57
CA ASP A 14 5.54 -2.44 -5.41
C ASP A 14 5.69 -1.41 -6.54
N ILE A 15 6.92 -1.13 -7.00
CA ILE A 15 7.13 -0.25 -8.15
C ILE A 15 6.95 -1.07 -9.43
N GLU A 16 6.08 -0.60 -10.32
CA GLU A 16 5.89 -1.20 -11.64
C GLU A 16 7.18 -1.07 -12.47
N GLY A 17 7.77 -2.22 -12.83
CA GLY A 17 8.95 -2.27 -13.69
C GLY A 17 10.25 -1.84 -13.01
N SER A 18 10.35 -1.93 -11.69
CA SER A 18 11.54 -1.53 -10.91
C SER A 18 12.87 -2.07 -11.43
N THR A 19 12.91 -3.35 -11.82
CA THR A 19 14.11 -3.97 -12.41
C THR A 19 14.54 -3.26 -13.70
N MET A 20 13.61 -2.98 -14.61
CA MET A 20 13.89 -2.28 -15.86
C MET A 20 14.35 -0.84 -15.60
N LEU A 21 13.68 -0.13 -14.68
CA LEU A 21 14.08 1.23 -14.29
C LEU A 21 15.49 1.27 -13.71
N SER A 22 15.83 0.32 -12.84
CA SER A 22 17.18 0.23 -12.25
C SER A 22 18.28 -0.05 -13.27
N GLN A 23 17.97 -0.79 -14.33
CA GLN A 23 18.92 -1.08 -15.41
C GLN A 23 19.10 0.10 -16.35
N GLN A 24 17.99 0.76 -16.71
CA GLN A 24 18.01 1.87 -17.65
C GLN A 24 18.59 3.15 -17.02
N PHE A 25 18.33 3.38 -15.73
CA PHE A 25 18.70 4.60 -15.01
C PHE A 25 19.58 4.28 -13.80
N ALA A 26 20.65 3.50 -14.00
CA ALA A 26 21.48 2.99 -12.90
C ALA A 26 22.02 4.07 -11.94
N GLU A 27 22.33 5.27 -12.44
CA GLU A 27 22.84 6.38 -11.64
C GLU A 27 21.74 7.13 -10.87
N SER A 28 20.56 7.30 -11.48
CA SER A 28 19.48 8.12 -10.92
C SER A 28 18.42 7.32 -10.14
N TYR A 29 18.30 6.01 -10.42
CA TYR A 29 17.33 5.14 -9.75
C TYR A 29 17.51 5.08 -8.23
N PRO A 30 18.73 5.02 -7.65
CA PRO A 30 18.89 5.01 -6.19
C PRO A 30 18.27 6.23 -5.49
N ALA A 31 18.45 7.43 -6.05
CA ALA A 31 17.85 8.65 -5.51
C ALA A 31 16.32 8.66 -5.67
N ALA A 32 15.79 8.15 -6.78
CA ALA A 32 14.35 7.99 -6.96
C ALA A 32 13.77 6.97 -5.96
N LEU A 33 14.47 5.86 -5.71
CA LEU A 33 14.06 4.84 -4.73
C LEU A 33 14.07 5.39 -3.30
N GLU A 34 15.08 6.17 -2.92
CA GLU A 34 15.13 6.82 -1.61
C GLU A 34 13.94 7.78 -1.41
N LYS A 35 13.65 8.58 -2.43
CA LYS A 35 12.52 9.51 -2.43
C LYS A 35 11.17 8.79 -2.35
N HIS A 36 11.01 7.72 -3.12
CA HIS A 36 9.87 6.81 -3.02
C HIS A 36 9.71 6.30 -1.58
N ASN A 37 10.78 5.77 -0.99
CA ASN A 37 10.74 5.21 0.36
C ASN A 37 10.35 6.26 1.39
N LEU A 38 10.83 7.50 1.26
CA LEU A 38 10.46 8.62 2.14
C LEU A 38 8.96 8.95 2.02
N ILE A 39 8.42 9.02 0.81
CA ILE A 39 7.00 9.29 0.55
C ILE A 39 6.13 8.22 1.22
N LEU A 40 6.44 6.94 1.00
CA LEU A 40 5.65 5.84 1.55
C LEU A 40 5.73 5.79 3.08
N ASN A 41 6.93 5.93 3.66
CA ASN A 41 7.08 5.96 5.11
C ASN A 41 6.29 7.10 5.76
N ASN A 42 6.38 8.31 5.20
CA ASN A 42 5.70 9.48 5.74
C ASN A 42 4.18 9.34 5.64
N ALA A 43 3.66 8.91 4.49
CA ALA A 43 2.23 8.72 4.31
C ALA A 43 1.69 7.64 5.25
N VAL A 44 2.30 6.44 5.28
CA VAL A 44 1.87 5.35 6.16
C VAL A 44 1.84 5.79 7.62
N LYS A 45 2.91 6.45 8.09
CA LYS A 45 2.99 6.93 9.48
C LYS A 45 1.96 8.03 9.79
N SER A 46 1.65 8.90 8.83
CA SER A 46 0.69 10.01 9.01
C SER A 46 -0.74 9.51 9.24
N TYR A 47 -1.06 8.30 8.76
CA TYR A 47 -2.36 7.66 8.95
C TYR A 47 -2.27 6.46 9.90
N SER A 48 -1.45 6.56 10.95
CA SER A 48 -1.35 5.55 12.02
C SER A 48 -0.96 4.13 11.54
N GLY A 49 -0.34 4.03 10.37
CA GLY A 49 0.13 2.76 9.81
C GLY A 49 1.49 2.36 10.35
N PHE A 50 1.78 1.06 10.23
CA PHE A 50 3.03 0.44 10.62
C PHE A 50 3.67 -0.24 9.40
N VAL A 51 4.83 0.26 8.97
CA VAL A 51 5.67 -0.43 7.97
C VAL A 51 6.43 -1.53 8.68
N PHE A 52 5.99 -2.78 8.54
CA PHE A 52 6.63 -3.91 9.24
C PHE A 52 7.71 -4.59 8.39
N LYS A 53 7.68 -4.40 7.06
CA LYS A 53 8.66 -4.98 6.15
C LYS A 53 8.83 -4.16 4.89
N THR A 54 10.07 -4.03 4.44
CA THR A 54 10.43 -3.52 3.10
C THR A 54 11.28 -4.57 2.40
N VAL A 55 10.96 -4.90 1.15
CA VAL A 55 11.71 -5.88 0.34
C VAL A 55 12.05 -5.24 -1.00
N GLY A 56 13.29 -4.75 -1.14
CA GLY A 56 13.66 -3.94 -2.29
C GLY A 56 12.86 -2.63 -2.31
N ASP A 57 12.01 -2.48 -3.33
CA ASP A 57 11.09 -1.36 -3.52
C ASP A 57 9.67 -1.63 -2.99
N ALA A 58 9.37 -2.86 -2.57
CA ALA A 58 8.06 -3.24 -2.05
C ALA A 58 7.92 -2.88 -0.56
N PHE A 59 6.75 -2.33 -0.19
CA PHE A 59 6.38 -2.07 1.20
C PHE A 59 5.25 -2.96 1.65
N CYS A 60 5.38 -3.51 2.86
CA CYS A 60 4.31 -4.20 3.57
C CYS A 60 3.92 -3.40 4.80
N CYS A 61 2.69 -2.88 4.79
CA CYS A 61 2.18 -2.01 5.82
C CYS A 61 0.95 -2.63 6.49
N ALA A 62 0.78 -2.37 7.78
CA ALA A 62 -0.35 -2.80 8.58
C ALA A 62 -1.05 -1.59 9.21
N PHE A 63 -2.38 -1.63 9.22
CA PHE A 63 -3.26 -0.62 9.80
C PHE A 63 -4.32 -1.31 10.64
N GLN A 64 -4.71 -0.67 11.75
CA GLN A 64 -5.81 -1.18 12.56
C GLN A 64 -7.17 -1.01 11.87
N ASN A 65 -7.33 0.08 11.10
CA ASN A 65 -8.58 0.43 10.43
C ASN A 65 -8.40 0.44 8.90
N ALA A 66 -9.46 0.05 8.18
CA ALA A 66 -9.47 0.07 6.72
C ALA A 66 -9.46 1.50 6.15
N ASP A 67 -10.12 2.44 6.82
CA ASP A 67 -10.17 3.85 6.42
C ASP A 67 -8.78 4.48 6.35
N ASP A 68 -7.96 4.25 7.38
CA ASP A 68 -6.58 4.73 7.45
C ASP A 68 -5.73 4.20 6.29
N ALA A 69 -5.83 2.90 5.99
CA ALA A 69 -5.11 2.29 4.87
C ALA A 69 -5.55 2.86 3.52
N VAL A 70 -6.86 3.03 3.29
CA VAL A 70 -7.40 3.56 2.03
C VAL A 70 -6.97 5.02 1.82
N ILE A 71 -7.01 5.84 2.88
CA ILE A 71 -6.60 7.24 2.79
C ILE A 71 -5.10 7.34 2.57
N ALA A 72 -4.29 6.55 3.29
CA ALA A 72 -2.85 6.46 3.07
C ALA A 72 -2.51 6.09 1.62
N ALA A 73 -3.18 5.08 1.06
CA ALA A 73 -2.99 4.66 -0.33
C ALA A 73 -3.31 5.79 -1.32
N CYS A 74 -4.42 6.51 -1.10
CA CYS A 74 -4.80 7.64 -1.94
C CYS A 74 -3.79 8.77 -1.86
N ASP A 75 -3.27 9.06 -0.67
CA ASP A 75 -2.28 10.12 -0.45
C ASP A 75 -0.93 9.75 -1.09
N ILE A 76 -0.48 8.49 -0.93
CA ILE A 76 0.69 7.95 -1.64
C ILE A 76 0.55 8.18 -3.14
N GLN A 77 -0.55 7.74 -3.75
CA GLN A 77 -0.74 7.91 -5.21
C GLN A 77 -0.74 9.39 -5.63
N LYS A 78 -1.36 10.27 -4.84
CA LYS A 78 -1.38 11.71 -5.14
C LYS A 78 0.01 12.32 -5.04
N ILE A 79 0.78 12.00 -4.01
CA ILE A 79 2.13 12.53 -3.83
C ILE A 79 3.02 12.03 -4.96
N LEU A 80 3.05 10.72 -5.23
CA LEU A 80 3.85 10.13 -6.31
C LEU A 80 3.52 10.73 -7.68
N LEU A 81 2.23 11.00 -7.96
CA LEU A 81 1.78 11.59 -9.22
C LEU A 81 2.26 13.04 -9.42
N ASN A 82 2.33 13.82 -8.33
CA ASN A 82 2.76 15.22 -8.38
C ASN A 82 4.27 15.39 -8.15
N GLU A 83 4.99 14.30 -7.90
CA GLU A 83 6.40 14.35 -7.60
C GLU A 83 7.23 14.59 -8.86
N ASN A 84 8.25 15.43 -8.75
CA ASN A 84 9.23 15.60 -9.80
C ASN A 84 10.27 14.47 -9.73
N TRP A 85 10.14 13.52 -10.64
CA TRP A 85 11.00 12.34 -10.76
C TRP A 85 12.22 12.55 -11.67
N ASN A 86 12.36 13.73 -12.27
CA ASN A 86 13.31 13.99 -13.35
C ASN A 86 13.12 12.94 -14.47
N GLU A 87 14.08 12.03 -14.64
CA GLU A 87 14.07 11.01 -15.70
C GLU A 87 13.46 9.66 -15.28
N VAL A 88 13.34 9.37 -13.97
CA VAL A 88 12.94 8.05 -13.46
C VAL A 88 11.52 8.08 -12.92
N VAL A 89 10.51 8.08 -13.80
CA VAL A 89 9.10 8.13 -13.38
C VAL A 89 8.72 6.85 -12.60
N ILE A 90 8.44 7.02 -11.31
CA ILE A 90 8.02 5.92 -10.43
C ILE A 90 6.50 5.78 -10.44
N LYS A 91 6.03 4.58 -10.80
CA LYS A 91 4.61 4.21 -10.68
C LYS A 91 4.47 3.06 -9.69
N VAL A 92 3.62 3.25 -8.69
CA VAL A 92 3.41 2.25 -7.64
C VAL A 92 2.05 1.59 -7.81
N ARG A 93 2.02 0.26 -7.73
CA ARG A 93 0.78 -0.52 -7.59
C ARG A 93 0.50 -0.74 -6.11
N ILE A 94 -0.77 -0.62 -5.71
CA ILE A 94 -1.18 -0.76 -4.30
C ILE A 94 -2.31 -1.78 -4.19
N GLY A 95 -2.17 -2.71 -3.25
CA GLY A 95 -3.24 -3.64 -2.87
C GLY A 95 -3.61 -3.53 -1.40
N ILE A 96 -4.91 -3.56 -1.10
CA ILE A 96 -5.43 -3.49 0.27
C ILE A 96 -6.33 -4.69 0.56
N HIS A 97 -6.09 -5.35 1.68
CA HIS A 97 -6.93 -6.44 2.17
C HIS A 97 -6.96 -6.48 3.68
N SER A 98 -8.11 -6.82 4.25
CA SER A 98 -8.30 -6.96 5.69
C SER A 98 -8.57 -8.42 6.06
N GLY A 99 -8.00 -8.87 7.16
CA GLY A 99 -8.21 -10.21 7.68
C GLY A 99 -7.47 -10.44 8.99
N ASN A 100 -7.60 -11.65 9.53
CA ASN A 100 -6.97 -11.99 10.80
C ASN A 100 -5.46 -12.14 10.64
N ALA A 101 -4.70 -11.49 11.51
CA ALA A 101 -3.25 -11.67 11.65
C ALA A 101 -2.79 -11.22 13.04
N GLU A 102 -1.76 -11.89 13.57
CA GLU A 102 -1.15 -11.54 14.85
C GLU A 102 0.30 -11.09 14.67
N TRP A 103 0.70 -10.03 15.36
CA TRP A 103 2.09 -9.60 15.41
C TRP A 103 2.88 -10.42 16.44
N ASN A 104 3.99 -11.03 16.04
CA ASN A 104 4.82 -11.85 16.93
C ASN A 104 6.09 -11.15 17.47
N GLY A 105 6.29 -9.87 17.12
CA GLY A 105 7.51 -9.11 17.45
C GLY A 105 8.50 -8.96 16.28
N GLU A 106 8.37 -9.80 15.25
CA GLU A 106 9.25 -9.81 14.07
C GLU A 106 8.46 -9.75 12.75
N ASP A 107 7.36 -10.49 12.66
CA ASP A 107 6.50 -10.55 11.48
C ASP A 107 5.04 -10.86 11.83
N TYR A 108 4.17 -10.78 10.83
CA TYR A 108 2.76 -11.11 10.95
C TYR A 108 2.47 -12.60 10.73
N MET A 109 1.76 -13.19 11.70
CA MET A 109 1.21 -14.54 11.63
C MET A 109 -0.19 -14.48 11.02
N GLY A 110 -0.32 -14.86 9.75
CA GLY A 110 -1.59 -14.76 9.03
C GLY A 110 -1.43 -15.09 7.55
N TYR A 111 -0.87 -16.27 7.23
CA TYR A 111 -0.44 -16.62 5.88
C TYR A 111 -1.50 -16.36 4.80
N ILE A 112 -2.74 -16.77 5.03
CA ILE A 112 -3.83 -16.59 4.05
C ILE A 112 -4.09 -15.09 3.80
N THR A 113 -4.14 -14.29 4.86
CA THR A 113 -4.36 -12.84 4.80
C THR A 113 -3.21 -12.15 4.05
N LEU A 114 -1.95 -12.47 4.38
CA LEU A 114 -0.76 -11.90 3.74
C LEU A 114 -0.65 -12.32 2.26
N ALA A 115 -0.95 -13.58 1.94
CA ALA A 115 -0.98 -14.06 0.57
C ALA A 115 -2.11 -13.41 -0.25
N ARG A 116 -3.25 -13.10 0.38
CA ARG A 116 -4.38 -12.42 -0.27
C ARG A 116 -4.04 -10.96 -0.59
N VAL A 117 -3.48 -10.19 0.34
CA VAL A 117 -3.07 -8.80 0.07
C VAL A 117 -2.01 -8.72 -1.03
N SER A 118 -1.06 -9.66 -1.05
CA SER A 118 -0.07 -9.74 -2.13
C SER A 118 -0.72 -9.96 -3.50
N ARG A 119 -1.68 -10.89 -3.61
CA ARG A 119 -2.42 -11.10 -4.88
C ARG A 119 -3.26 -9.89 -5.30
N VAL A 120 -3.88 -9.20 -4.34
CA VAL A 120 -4.63 -7.97 -4.59
C VAL A 120 -3.70 -6.88 -5.14
N MET A 121 -2.50 -6.72 -4.58
CA MET A 121 -1.49 -5.78 -5.08
C MET A 121 -1.03 -6.16 -6.49
N SER A 122 -0.70 -7.43 -6.72
CA SER A 122 -0.23 -7.91 -8.04
C SER A 122 -1.26 -7.77 -9.15
N ALA A 123 -2.55 -7.68 -8.79
CA ALA A 123 -3.65 -7.45 -9.73
C ALA A 123 -3.76 -6.00 -10.22
N ALA A 124 -3.05 -5.06 -9.56
CA ALA A 124 -3.06 -3.63 -9.84
C ALA A 124 -1.93 -3.22 -10.79
N ASN A 125 -2.20 -2.23 -11.64
CA ASN A 125 -1.16 -1.57 -12.43
C ASN A 125 -0.52 -0.41 -11.65
N GLY A 126 0.62 0.09 -12.15
CA GLY A 126 1.24 1.29 -11.64
C GLY A 126 0.27 2.49 -11.66
N GLY A 127 0.13 3.16 -10.52
CA GLY A 127 -0.85 4.24 -10.32
C GLY A 127 -2.24 3.78 -9.89
N GLN A 128 -2.47 2.47 -9.69
CA GLN A 128 -3.75 1.93 -9.24
C GLN A 128 -3.73 1.48 -7.78
N ILE A 129 -4.89 1.59 -7.16
CA ILE A 129 -5.21 1.01 -5.86
C ILE A 129 -6.31 -0.02 -6.10
N ILE A 130 -6.07 -1.28 -5.75
CA ILE A 130 -7.10 -2.30 -5.68
C ILE A 130 -7.33 -2.67 -4.23
N ILE A 131 -8.59 -2.79 -3.84
CA ILE A 131 -8.97 -3.26 -2.52
C ILE A 131 -9.82 -4.52 -2.67
N SER A 132 -9.67 -5.46 -1.74
CA SER A 132 -10.57 -6.62 -1.67
C SER A 132 -11.94 -6.21 -1.11
N ASP A 133 -12.98 -6.97 -1.43
CA ASP A 133 -14.32 -6.82 -0.85
C ASP A 133 -14.28 -6.76 0.68
N LYS A 134 -13.43 -7.58 1.31
CA LYS A 134 -13.33 -7.60 2.77
C LYS A 134 -12.85 -6.28 3.37
N ALA A 135 -11.91 -5.62 2.71
CA ALA A 135 -11.44 -4.29 3.12
C ALA A 135 -12.48 -3.21 2.79
N TYR A 136 -13.19 -3.36 1.67
CA TYR A 136 -14.28 -2.47 1.28
C TYR A 136 -15.46 -2.50 2.25
N GLU A 137 -15.87 -3.68 2.72
CA GLU A 137 -16.91 -3.85 3.76
C GLU A 137 -16.55 -3.15 5.08
N LEU A 138 -15.26 -3.05 5.37
CA LEU A 138 -14.76 -2.42 6.59
C LEU A 138 -14.52 -0.92 6.43
N TYR A 139 -14.40 -0.43 5.20
CA TYR A 139 -14.26 0.99 4.87
C TYR A 139 -15.58 1.73 5.15
N GLY A 140 -15.49 2.93 5.73
CA GLY A 140 -16.63 3.76 6.12
C GLY A 140 -17.27 3.37 7.46
N ASN A 141 -16.75 2.36 8.15
CA ASN A 141 -17.25 1.97 9.47
C ASN A 141 -16.68 2.83 10.62
N THR A 142 -15.59 3.57 10.39
CA THR A 142 -15.12 4.56 11.36
C THR A 142 -15.85 5.90 11.15
N LYS A 143 -16.45 6.43 12.22
CA LYS A 143 -17.35 7.62 12.22
C LYS A 143 -16.65 8.96 11.88
N GLN A 144 -15.42 8.93 11.42
CA GLN A 144 -14.58 10.09 11.19
C GLN A 144 -13.76 9.79 9.96
N LEU A 145 -14.15 10.31 8.79
CA LEU A 145 -13.29 10.87 7.75
C LEU A 145 -14.12 11.12 6.48
N ASN A 146 -13.65 12.06 5.66
CA ASN A 146 -14.26 12.56 4.42
C ASN A 146 -14.40 11.46 3.34
N SER A 147 -15.30 10.49 3.54
CA SER A 147 -15.65 9.45 2.56
C SER A 147 -16.17 10.05 1.25
N ASP A 148 -16.68 11.28 1.28
CA ASP A 148 -17.27 11.98 0.13
C ASP A 148 -16.31 12.23 -1.06
N LYS A 149 -15.00 11.99 -0.91
CA LYS A 149 -13.99 12.25 -1.96
C LYS A 149 -13.40 11.00 -2.62
N ILE A 150 -13.68 9.79 -2.11
CA ILE A 150 -13.14 8.55 -2.66
C ILE A 150 -14.26 7.80 -3.38
N LYS A 151 -14.03 7.43 -4.64
CA LYS A 151 -14.98 6.66 -5.46
C LYS A 151 -14.39 5.30 -5.76
N PHE A 152 -15.18 4.27 -5.56
CA PHE A 152 -14.83 2.91 -5.91
C PHE A 152 -15.45 2.52 -7.24
N ARG A 153 -14.74 1.69 -7.99
CA ARG A 153 -15.23 1.05 -9.21
C ARG A 153 -15.07 -0.44 -9.04
N ASP A 154 -16.17 -1.16 -9.23
CA ASP A 154 -16.16 -2.62 -9.25
C ASP A 154 -15.35 -3.11 -10.47
N LEU A 155 -14.42 -4.05 -10.22
CA LEU A 155 -13.58 -4.68 -11.22
C LEU A 155 -14.11 -6.05 -11.67
N GLY A 156 -15.22 -6.50 -11.08
CA GLY A 156 -15.83 -7.81 -11.31
C GLY A 156 -15.06 -8.94 -10.63
N GLU A 157 -15.56 -10.16 -10.82
CA GLU A 157 -14.95 -11.36 -10.26
C GLU A 157 -13.70 -11.77 -11.06
N ARG A 158 -12.62 -12.12 -10.36
CA ARG A 158 -11.42 -12.71 -10.93
C ARG A 158 -11.25 -14.12 -10.36
N ASN A 159 -11.49 -15.14 -11.21
CA ASN A 159 -11.28 -16.56 -10.91
C ASN A 159 -9.80 -16.96 -11.06
#